data_AF-A0A536JU07-F1
#
_entry.id   AF-A0A536JU07-F1
#
_cell.length_a   1.000
_cell.length_b   1.000
_cell.length_c   1.000
_cell.angle_alpha   90.00
_cell.angle_beta   90.00
_cell.angle_gamma   90.00
#
_symmetry.space_group_name_H-M   'P 1'
#
loop_
_entity.id
_entity.type
_entity.pdbx_description
1 polymer ?
#
loop_
_entity_poly.entity_id
_entity_poly.type
_entity_poly.pdbx_seq_one_letter_code
_entity_poly.pdbx_strand_id
1 'polypeptide(L)'
;MFWTIRAPESAVHVDLDRGTARYRMTDVGLRDYGNLANAIGLPANPGRPGPSKPSTVSWDLRFSGITARESFSDATLRFAGDYIQTGAHLDWSMTERGFSFRSNSQGQTVVAAFIGRERNGVFFDRD
;
A
#
# COMPACT_ATOMS: atom_id res chain seq x y z
N MET A 1 -8.77 -2.35 -5.42
CA MET A 1 -9.43 -1.05 -5.58
C MET A 1 -9.01 -0.16 -4.41
N PHE A 2 -8.63 1.07 -4.71
CA PHE A 2 -8.07 1.99 -3.73
C PHE A 2 -9.17 2.79 -3.05
N TRP A 3 -9.35 2.49 -1.78
CA TRP A 3 -10.02 3.36 -0.83
C TRP A 3 -8.93 4.01 0.00
N THR A 4 -9.01 5.33 0.16
CA THR A 4 -8.15 5.99 1.14
C THR A 4 -8.80 5.83 2.50
N ILE A 5 -8.24 4.95 3.32
CA ILE A 5 -8.54 4.89 4.74
C ILE A 5 -7.39 5.51 5.52
N ARG A 6 -7.68 6.17 6.63
CA ARG A 6 -6.65 6.63 7.55
C ARG A 6 -6.10 5.43 8.30
N ALA A 7 -4.81 5.13 8.09
CA ALA A 7 -4.10 4.21 8.96
C ALA A 7 -3.80 4.92 10.30
N PRO A 8 -3.98 4.24 11.45
CA PRO A 8 -3.43 4.73 12.70
C PRO A 8 -1.90 4.72 12.63
N GLU A 9 -1.24 5.62 13.35
CA GLU A 9 0.23 5.69 13.38
C GLU A 9 0.86 4.35 13.80
N SER A 10 0.22 3.65 14.74
CA SER A 10 0.63 2.32 15.20
C SER A 10 0.52 1.20 14.16
N ALA A 11 -0.16 1.43 13.02
CA ALA A 11 -0.19 0.46 11.94
C ALA A 11 1.10 0.42 11.15
N VAL A 12 1.92 1.47 11.22
CA VAL A 12 3.12 1.65 10.38
C VAL A 12 4.36 1.75 11.26
N HIS A 13 5.31 0.87 11.01
CA HIS A 13 6.64 0.92 11.63
C HIS A 13 7.69 0.93 10.53
N VAL A 14 8.67 1.84 10.63
CA VAL A 14 9.74 1.99 9.65
C VAL A 14 11.06 2.10 10.39
N ASP A 15 12.05 1.32 9.96
CA ASP A 15 13.44 1.39 10.40
C ASP A 15 14.32 1.46 9.14
N LEU A 16 14.69 2.69 8.75
CA LEU A 16 15.49 2.95 7.56
C LEU A 16 16.96 2.49 7.73
N ASP A 17 17.47 2.44 8.95
CA ASP A 17 18.83 1.96 9.19
C ASP A 17 18.91 0.45 8.93
N ARG A 18 17.90 -0.30 9.38
CA ARG A 18 17.78 -1.73 9.13
C ARG A 18 17.19 -2.07 7.77
N GLY A 19 16.68 -1.09 7.02
CA GLY A 19 16.03 -1.33 5.74
C GLY A 19 14.76 -2.17 5.87
N THR A 20 13.99 -1.96 6.95
CA THR A 20 12.75 -2.71 7.22
C THR A 20 11.57 -1.79 7.43
N ALA A 21 10.40 -2.24 7.01
CA ALA A 21 9.13 -1.60 7.37
C ALA A 21 8.02 -2.63 7.52
N ARG A 22 6.99 -2.27 8.27
CA ARG A 22 5.76 -3.07 8.40
C ARG A 22 4.55 -2.16 8.38
N TYR A 23 3.56 -2.54 7.58
CA TYR A 23 2.23 -1.95 7.58
C TYR A 23 1.17 -3.00 7.87
N ARG A 24 0.54 -2.92 9.05
CA ARG A 24 -0.44 -3.91 9.50
C ARG A 24 -1.77 -3.25 9.87
N MET A 25 -2.85 -3.79 9.31
CA MET A 25 -4.22 -3.41 9.66
C MET A 25 -5.05 -4.66 9.88
N THR A 26 -5.97 -4.61 10.84
CA THR A 26 -6.84 -5.74 11.19
C THR A 26 -8.28 -5.29 11.21
N ASP A 27 -9.18 -6.20 10.81
CA ASP A 27 -10.63 -6.05 10.89
C ASP A 27 -11.17 -4.74 10.27
N VAL A 28 -10.59 -4.35 9.13
CA VAL A 28 -11.00 -3.15 8.40
C VAL A 28 -12.28 -3.44 7.62
N GLY A 29 -13.36 -2.76 8.00
CA GLY A 29 -14.61 -2.78 7.24
C GLY A 29 -14.47 -2.12 5.88
N LEU A 30 -14.78 -2.86 4.82
CA LEU A 30 -14.72 -2.41 3.43
C LEU A 30 -16.01 -2.79 2.69
N ARG A 31 -16.15 -2.22 1.49
CA ARG A 31 -17.21 -2.57 0.54
C ARG A 31 -16.60 -3.41 -0.57
N ASP A 32 -17.10 -4.62 -0.78
CA ASP A 32 -16.76 -5.44 -1.94
C ASP A 32 -17.72 -5.14 -3.10
N TYR A 33 -17.17 -4.70 -4.22
CA TYR A 33 -17.93 -4.39 -5.44
C TYR A 33 -17.79 -5.49 -6.51
N GLY A 34 -17.10 -6.58 -6.21
CA GLY A 34 -16.90 -7.75 -7.07
C GLY A 34 -15.93 -7.54 -8.23
N ASN A 35 -15.97 -6.38 -8.92
CA ASN A 35 -15.06 -6.07 -10.02
C ASN A 35 -14.79 -4.56 -10.12
N LEU A 36 -13.71 -4.22 -10.85
CA LEU A 36 -13.24 -2.83 -11.03
C LEU A 36 -14.27 -1.94 -11.75
N ALA A 37 -15.02 -2.47 -12.72
CA ALA A 37 -15.99 -1.69 -13.47
C ALA A 37 -17.13 -1.18 -12.57
N ASN A 38 -17.72 -2.06 -11.76
CA ASN A 38 -18.77 -1.72 -10.79
C ASN A 38 -18.27 -0.77 -9.68
N ALA A 39 -17.06 -1.05 -9.20
CA ALA A 39 -16.29 -0.29 -8.24
C ALA A 39 -16.11 1.20 -8.55
N ILE A 40 -15.81 1.52 -9.81
CA ILE A 40 -15.57 2.90 -10.27
C ILE A 40 -16.67 3.42 -11.20
N GLY A 41 -17.74 2.64 -11.39
CA GLY A 41 -18.91 2.98 -12.18
C GLY A 41 -18.72 2.96 -13.70
N LEU A 42 -17.71 2.28 -14.23
CA LEU A 42 -17.50 2.21 -15.68
C LEU A 42 -18.38 1.13 -16.37
N PRO A 43 -18.80 1.36 -17.63
CA PRO A 43 -18.72 2.62 -18.38
C PRO A 43 -19.90 3.58 -18.09
N ALA A 44 -20.94 3.10 -17.40
CA ALA A 44 -22.25 3.75 -17.37
C ALA A 44 -22.34 5.01 -16.49
N ASN A 45 -21.61 5.07 -15.38
CA ASN A 45 -21.63 6.16 -14.41
C ASN A 45 -20.23 6.40 -13.79
N PRO A 46 -19.24 6.91 -14.55
CA PRO A 46 -17.88 7.08 -14.08
C PRO A 46 -17.80 7.85 -12.76
N GLY A 47 -17.08 7.30 -11.78
CA GLY A 47 -16.93 7.90 -10.44
C GLY A 47 -18.06 7.60 -9.46
N ARG A 48 -19.14 6.93 -9.90
CA ARG A 48 -20.25 6.50 -9.03
C ARG A 48 -20.25 4.97 -8.87
N PRO A 49 -19.79 4.45 -7.72
CA PRO A 49 -19.79 3.02 -7.47
C PRO A 49 -21.22 2.43 -7.50
N GLY A 50 -21.36 1.22 -8.04
CA GLY A 50 -22.62 0.49 -8.02
C GLY A 50 -22.88 -0.25 -6.70
N PRO A 51 -23.75 -1.27 -6.69
CA PRO A 51 -24.01 -2.07 -5.49
C PRO A 51 -22.75 -2.74 -4.94
N SER A 52 -22.69 -2.89 -3.62
CA SER A 52 -21.59 -3.58 -2.92
C SER A 52 -22.10 -4.44 -1.77
N LYS A 53 -21.24 -5.31 -1.27
CA LYS A 53 -21.47 -6.11 -0.08
C LYS A 53 -20.51 -5.67 1.04
N PRO A 54 -20.92 -5.73 2.31
CA PRO A 54 -20.01 -5.49 3.42
C PRO A 54 -18.99 -6.61 3.51
N SER A 55 -17.72 -6.25 3.65
CA SER A 55 -16.61 -7.18 3.86
C SER A 55 -15.67 -6.66 4.96
N THR A 56 -14.87 -7.57 5.51
CA THR A 56 -13.84 -7.26 6.50
C THR A 56 -12.50 -7.75 5.98
N VAL A 57 -11.46 -6.91 6.08
CA VAL A 57 -10.14 -7.21 5.52
C VAL A 57 -9.06 -6.97 6.56
N SER A 58 -8.05 -7.83 6.55
CA SER A 58 -6.82 -7.68 7.34
C SER A 58 -5.60 -7.85 6.45
N TRP A 59 -4.54 -7.10 6.72
CA TRP A 59 -3.27 -7.26 6.04
C TRP A 59 -2.07 -7.02 6.95
N ASP A 60 -0.95 -7.63 6.57
CA ASP A 60 0.38 -7.45 7.15
C ASP A 60 1.39 -7.43 6.00
N LEU A 61 1.81 -6.22 5.62
CA LEU A 61 2.81 -5.98 4.59
C LEU A 61 4.16 -5.74 5.27
N ARG A 62 5.17 -6.52 4.88
CA ARG A 62 6.51 -6.45 5.46
C ARG A 62 7.55 -6.20 4.37
N PHE A 63 8.43 -5.24 4.60
CA PHE A 63 9.57 -4.90 3.75
C PHE A 63 10.85 -5.34 4.45
N SER A 64 11.73 -6.04 3.72
CA SER A 64 13.03 -6.50 4.23
C SER A 64 13.91 -7.01 3.10
N GLY A 65 15.17 -7.34 3.40
CA GLY A 65 16.11 -7.86 2.40
C GLY A 65 16.56 -6.76 1.46
N ILE A 66 17.39 -5.86 1.98
CA ILE A 66 17.96 -4.74 1.23
C ILE A 66 18.67 -5.27 -0.02
N THR A 67 18.31 -4.73 -1.18
CA THR A 67 18.99 -5.02 -2.45
C THR A 67 19.80 -3.82 -2.95
N ALA A 68 19.36 -2.60 -2.65
CA ALA A 68 20.05 -1.37 -3.02
C ALA A 68 19.70 -0.22 -2.05
N ARG A 69 20.58 0.79 -2.00
CA ARG A 69 20.33 2.08 -1.37
C ARG A 69 20.70 3.18 -2.34
N GLU A 70 19.80 4.13 -2.55
CA GLU A 70 19.96 5.19 -3.53
C GLU A 70 19.44 6.51 -2.98
N SER A 71 20.16 7.58 -3.26
CA SER A 71 19.69 8.95 -3.05
C SER A 71 19.39 9.56 -4.40
N PHE A 72 18.22 10.18 -4.54
CA PHE A 72 17.77 10.78 -5.78
C PHE A 72 17.32 12.22 -5.52
N SER A 73 17.62 13.12 -6.45
CA SER A 73 17.17 14.51 -6.42
C SER A 73 16.81 14.97 -7.83
N ASP A 74 15.63 15.53 -7.98
CA ASP A 74 15.14 16.13 -9.22
C ASP A 74 14.75 17.58 -8.95
N ALA A 75 15.57 18.52 -9.45
CA ALA A 75 15.32 19.95 -9.30
C ALA A 75 14.16 20.46 -10.18
N THR A 76 13.83 19.73 -11.26
CA THR A 76 12.71 20.08 -12.15
C THR A 76 11.38 19.77 -11.48
N LEU A 77 11.26 18.57 -10.90
CA LEU A 77 10.10 18.13 -10.13
C LEU A 77 10.17 18.57 -8.66
N ARG A 78 11.29 19.18 -8.26
CA ARG A 78 11.60 19.73 -6.94
C ARG A 78 11.45 18.67 -5.84
N PHE A 79 12.02 17.48 -5.96
CA PHE A 79 12.03 16.54 -4.83
C PHE A 79 13.39 15.89 -4.64
N ALA A 80 13.67 15.50 -3.40
CA ALA A 80 14.86 14.72 -3.08
C ALA A 80 14.50 13.66 -2.03
N GLY A 81 15.12 12.50 -2.11
CA GLY A 81 14.84 11.41 -1.20
C GLY A 81 15.97 10.40 -1.11
N ASP A 82 15.95 9.68 0.02
CA ASP A 82 16.77 8.51 0.25
C ASP A 82 15.86 7.28 0.23
N TYR A 83 16.16 6.34 -0.65
CA TYR A 83 15.36 5.15 -0.88
C TYR A 83 16.19 3.89 -0.69
N ILE A 84 15.53 2.86 -0.18
CA ILE A 84 16.09 1.54 0.06
C ILE A 84 15.21 0.57 -0.72
N GLN A 85 15.79 -0.06 -1.73
CA GLN A 85 15.13 -1.14 -2.44
C GLN A 85 15.20 -2.42 -1.60
N THR A 86 14.07 -3.10 -1.50
CA THR A 86 13.88 -4.27 -0.64
C THR A 86 13.08 -5.34 -1.37
N GLY A 87 12.94 -6.51 -0.75
CA GLY A 87 11.80 -7.38 -0.99
C GLY A 87 10.58 -6.96 -0.15
N ALA A 88 9.41 -7.48 -0.51
CA ALA A 88 8.19 -7.32 0.27
C ALA A 88 7.42 -8.65 0.37
N HIS A 89 6.64 -8.79 1.44
CA HIS A 89 5.74 -9.91 1.65
C HIS A 89 4.41 -9.41 2.19
N LEU A 90 3.30 -9.89 1.61
CA LEU A 90 1.94 -9.49 1.98
C LEU A 90 1.11 -10.69 2.46
N ASP A 91 0.80 -10.72 3.74
CA ASP A 91 -0.31 -11.54 4.24
C ASP A 91 -1.59 -10.72 4.13
N TRP A 92 -2.58 -11.22 3.40
CA TRP A 92 -3.87 -10.56 3.20
C TRP A 92 -5.00 -11.55 3.38
N SER A 93 -6.08 -11.10 4.02
CA SER A 93 -7.29 -11.92 4.14
C SER A 93 -8.54 -11.06 4.09
N MET A 94 -9.61 -11.63 3.56
CA MET A 94 -10.93 -11.02 3.49
C MET A 94 -12.01 -12.01 3.89
N THR A 95 -13.04 -11.49 4.53
CA THR A 95 -14.28 -12.19 4.82
C THR A 95 -15.47 -11.37 4.32
N GLU A 96 -16.42 -12.07 3.70
CA GLU A 96 -17.73 -11.60 3.30
C GLU A 96 -18.75 -12.66 3.77
N ARG A 97 -20.05 -12.32 3.79
CA ARG A 97 -21.11 -13.31 4.06
C ARG A 97 -20.96 -14.56 3.17
N GLY A 98 -20.59 -15.68 3.79
CA GLY A 98 -20.47 -16.99 3.13
C GLY A 98 -19.20 -17.18 2.28
N PHE A 99 -18.26 -16.23 2.32
CA PHE A 99 -17.04 -16.28 1.53
C PHE A 99 -15.83 -15.79 2.33
N SER A 100 -14.68 -16.44 2.14
CA SER A 100 -13.42 -15.97 2.70
C SER A 100 -12.28 -16.25 1.74
N PHE A 101 -11.27 -15.38 1.79
CA PHE A 101 -10.05 -15.51 1.02
C PHE A 101 -8.85 -15.22 1.91
N ARG A 102 -7.74 -15.92 1.66
CA ARG A 102 -6.43 -15.64 2.24
C ARG A 102 -5.35 -15.76 1.16
N SER A 103 -4.42 -14.83 1.12
CA SER A 103 -3.29 -14.90 0.19
C SER A 103 -2.42 -16.14 0.46
N ASN A 104 -1.91 -16.74 -0.60
CA ASN A 104 -0.87 -17.75 -0.50
C ASN A 104 0.47 -17.04 -0.20
N SER A 105 1.11 -17.40 0.91
CA SER A 105 2.37 -16.78 1.33
C SER A 105 3.56 -17.16 0.45
N GLN A 106 3.52 -18.30 -0.25
CA GLN A 106 4.64 -18.85 -1.05
C GLN A 106 4.61 -18.45 -2.53
N GLY A 107 3.48 -17.93 -3.02
CA GLY A 107 3.27 -17.64 -4.45
C GLY A 107 3.45 -16.18 -4.84
N GLN A 108 4.17 -15.39 -4.04
CA GLN A 108 4.27 -13.94 -4.23
C GLN A 108 5.49 -13.56 -5.04
N THR A 109 5.28 -12.74 -6.08
CA THR A 109 6.35 -12.13 -6.87
C THR A 109 6.41 -10.65 -6.56
N VAL A 110 7.57 -10.19 -6.12
CA VAL A 110 7.83 -8.76 -5.89
C VAL A 110 8.37 -8.16 -7.18
N VAL A 111 7.59 -7.26 -7.79
CA VAL A 111 8.05 -6.51 -8.98
C VAL A 111 8.98 -5.37 -8.55
N ALA A 112 8.60 -4.65 -7.49
CA ALA A 112 9.40 -3.60 -6.88
C ALA A 112 8.90 -3.36 -5.44
N ALA A 113 9.81 -3.03 -4.54
CA ALA A 113 9.49 -2.60 -3.19
C ALA A 113 10.55 -1.63 -2.66
N PHE A 114 10.09 -0.47 -2.20
CA PHE A 114 10.93 0.59 -1.70
C PHE A 114 10.41 1.09 -0.36
N ILE A 115 11.34 1.40 0.53
CA ILE A 115 11.08 2.23 1.71
C ILE A 115 12.04 3.41 1.67
N GLY A 116 11.63 4.55 2.19
CA GLY A 116 12.46 5.74 2.10
C GLY A 116 11.88 6.93 2.82
N ARG A 117 12.63 8.01 2.76
CA ARG A 117 12.20 9.34 3.19
C ARG A 117 12.34 10.28 2.01
N GLU A 118 11.31 11.08 1.79
CA GLU A 118 11.27 12.05 0.70
C GLU A 118 10.98 13.43 1.29
N ARG A 119 11.73 14.42 0.81
CA ARG A 119 11.50 15.82 1.10
C ARG A 119 10.48 16.36 0.10
N ASN A 120 9.35 16.83 0.62
CA ASN A 120 8.32 17.48 -0.19
C ASN A 120 8.89 18.70 -0.92
N GLY A 121 8.48 18.90 -2.17
CA GLY A 121 9.05 19.92 -3.03
C GLY A 121 8.79 21.38 -2.71
N VAL A 122 7.80 21.65 -1.85
CA VAL A 122 7.64 22.97 -1.23
C VAL A 122 8.84 23.30 -0.33
N PHE A 123 9.51 22.29 0.22
CA PHE A 123 10.69 22.43 1.07
C PHE A 123 12.00 22.10 0.34
N PHE A 124 11.99 22.04 -0.99
CA PHE A 124 13.18 21.64 -1.77
C PHE A 124 14.39 22.55 -1.54
N ASP A 125 14.16 23.87 -1.50
CA ASP A 125 15.21 24.89 -1.32
C ASP A 125 15.47 25.25 0.14
N ARG A 126 14.91 24.50 1.10
CA ARG A 126 15.11 24.75 2.54
C ARG A 126 16.02 23.66 3.09
N ASP A 127 17.11 24.11 3.71
CA ASP A 127 18.09 23.25 4.39
C ASP A 127 17.46 22.46 5.54
#